data_AF-A0A7S4LEV7-F1
#
_entry.id   AF-A0A7S4LEV7-F1
#
_cell.length_a   1.000
_cell.length_b   1.000
_cell.length_c   1.000
_cell.angle_alpha   90.00
_cell.angle_beta   90.00
_cell.angle_gamma   90.00
#
_symmetry.space_group_name_H-M   'P 1'
#
loop_
_entity.id
_entity.type
_entity.pdbx_description
1 polymer ?
#
loop_
_entity_poly.entity_id
_entity_poly.type
_entity_poly.pdbx_seq_one_letter_code
_entity_poly.pdbx_strand_id
1 'polypeptide(L)'
;KLVVAGGRYLSESSRNFDCVEAYDPLAGTWQGMAPLRHARSSPSLVVYEGSLIIVSGTGIGGRFVGEVEQYDAEAQAWRVLHTIDDAGPAAVGLLPRQFLKHQ
;
A
#
# COMPACT_ATOMS: atom_id res chain seq x y z
N LYS A 1 2.65 -15.28 -0.02
CA LYS A 1 1.28 -14.85 -0.37
C LYS A 1 1.36 -13.73 -1.40
N LEU A 2 0.41 -13.63 -2.32
CA LEU A 2 0.26 -12.44 -3.18
C LEU A 2 -0.67 -11.47 -2.45
N VAL A 3 -0.40 -10.17 -2.49
CA VAL A 3 -1.23 -9.17 -1.82
C VAL A 3 -1.81 -8.21 -2.84
N VAL A 4 -3.11 -7.97 -2.73
CA VAL A 4 -3.84 -6.93 -3.45
C VAL A 4 -4.34 -5.93 -2.41
N ALA A 5 -4.12 -4.64 -2.65
CA ALA A 5 -4.49 -3.58 -1.72
C ALA A 5 -5.11 -2.39 -2.47
N GLY A 6 -6.28 -1.96 -2.01
CA GLY A 6 -7.02 -0.84 -2.56
C GLY A 6 -7.58 -1.11 -3.96
N GLY A 7 -7.53 -0.10 -4.83
CA GLY A 7 -8.10 -0.15 -6.17
C GLY A 7 -9.25 0.83 -6.37
N ARG A 8 -9.86 0.79 -7.55
CA ARG A 8 -10.95 1.69 -7.94
C ARG A 8 -12.02 0.95 -8.71
N TYR A 9 -13.28 1.19 -8.35
CA TYR A 9 -14.42 0.85 -9.18
C TYR A 9 -14.79 2.06 -10.04
N LEU A 10 -14.75 1.87 -11.36
CA LEU A 10 -15.09 2.91 -12.33
C LEU A 10 -16.59 2.87 -12.61
N SER A 11 -17.32 3.80 -12.00
CA SER A 11 -18.74 4.06 -12.26
C SER A 11 -18.99 5.58 -12.25
N GLU A 12 -20.24 6.01 -12.45
CA GLU A 12 -20.65 7.42 -12.30
C GLU A 12 -20.26 8.01 -10.93
N SER A 13 -20.16 7.16 -9.91
CA SER A 13 -19.63 7.49 -8.58
C SER A 13 -18.37 6.68 -8.31
N SER A 14 -17.28 7.01 -9.03
CA SER A 14 -15.97 6.37 -8.84
C SER A 14 -15.62 6.21 -7.36
N ARG A 15 -15.43 4.97 -6.92
CA ARG A 15 -15.14 4.62 -5.53
C ARG A 15 -13.79 3.95 -5.42
N ASN A 16 -12.96 4.41 -4.48
CA ASN A 16 -11.72 3.72 -4.12
C ASN A 16 -11.99 2.71 -3.01
N PHE A 17 -11.15 1.68 -2.95
CA PHE A 17 -11.20 0.66 -1.89
C PHE A 17 -10.05 0.83 -0.90
N ASP A 18 -10.29 0.41 0.33
CA ASP A 18 -9.32 0.22 1.41
C ASP A 18 -9.07 -1.27 1.70
N CYS A 19 -9.81 -2.18 1.06
CA CYS A 19 -9.67 -3.60 1.29
C CYS A 19 -8.28 -4.11 0.89
N VAL A 20 -7.79 -5.07 1.68
CA VAL A 20 -6.53 -5.76 1.43
C VAL A 20 -6.82 -7.26 1.49
N GLU A 21 -6.39 -7.98 0.46
CA GLU A 21 -6.59 -9.42 0.34
C GLU A 21 -5.26 -10.11 0.03
N ALA A 22 -5.05 -11.27 0.65
CA ALA A 22 -3.88 -12.08 0.45
C ALA A 22 -4.24 -13.45 -0.14
N TYR A 23 -3.65 -13.78 -1.28
CA TYR A 23 -3.76 -15.09 -1.91
C TYR A 23 -2.67 -16.03 -1.40
N ASP A 24 -3.09 -17.20 -0.92
CA ASP A 24 -2.22 -18.32 -0.65
C ASP A 24 -2.24 -19.29 -1.84
N PRO A 25 -1.15 -19.40 -2.63
CA PRO A 25 -1.10 -20.27 -3.79
C PRO A 25 -1.09 -21.76 -3.44
N LEU A 26 -0.71 -22.14 -2.22
CA LEU A 26 -0.74 -23.54 -1.78
C LEU A 26 -2.15 -23.97 -1.40
N ALA A 27 -2.91 -23.08 -0.76
CA ALA A 27 -4.29 -23.34 -0.37
C ALA A 27 -5.31 -22.99 -1.48
N GLY A 28 -4.91 -22.24 -2.49
CA GLY A 28 -5.80 -21.79 -3.57
C GLY A 28 -6.90 -20.84 -3.10
N THR A 29 -6.66 -20.08 -2.01
CA THR A 29 -7.68 -19.24 -1.38
C THR A 29 -7.19 -17.80 -1.17
N TRP A 30 -8.13 -16.87 -1.25
CA TRP A 30 -7.95 -15.49 -0.81
C TRP A 30 -8.41 -15.35 0.65
N GLN A 31 -7.70 -14.55 1.42
CA GLN A 31 -8.00 -14.23 2.81
C GLN A 31 -7.94 -12.71 3.00
N GLY A 32 -8.94 -12.14 3.68
CA GLY A 32 -8.93 -10.73 4.04
C GLY A 32 -7.80 -10.42 5.03
N MET A 33 -7.16 -9.28 4.85
CA MET A 33 -6.23 -8.66 5.79
C MET A 33 -6.85 -7.39 6.38
N ALA A 34 -6.15 -6.76 7.32
CA ALA A 34 -6.56 -5.46 7.84
C ALA A 34 -6.70 -4.43 6.70
N PRO A 35 -7.80 -3.65 6.67
CA PRO A 35 -7.99 -2.63 5.66
C PRO A 35 -6.97 -1.49 5.83
N LEU A 36 -6.64 -0.83 4.73
CA LEU A 36 -5.83 0.38 4.71
C LEU A 36 -6.48 1.49 5.54
N ARG A 37 -5.70 2.42 6.08
CA ARG A 37 -6.28 3.58 6.82
C ARG A 37 -7.06 4.53 5.90
N HIS A 38 -6.66 4.58 4.63
CA HIS A 38 -7.31 5.37 3.59
C HIS A 38 -7.56 4.53 2.34
N ALA A 39 -8.80 4.55 1.86
CA ALA A 39 -9.18 3.98 0.58
C ALA A 39 -8.45 4.72 -0.55
N ARG A 40 -7.72 3.97 -1.38
CA ARG A 40 -6.88 4.55 -2.43
C ARG A 40 -6.79 3.66 -3.66
N SER A 41 -6.68 4.28 -4.81
CA SER A 41 -6.43 3.61 -6.09
C SER A 41 -5.00 3.79 -6.55
N SER A 42 -4.51 2.85 -7.33
CA SER A 42 -3.15 2.88 -7.91
C SER A 42 -2.04 3.14 -6.87
N PRO A 43 -2.07 2.49 -5.69
CA PRO A 43 -0.95 2.61 -4.77
C PRO A 43 0.27 1.86 -5.28
N SER A 44 1.43 2.20 -4.72
CA SER A 44 2.65 1.40 -4.83
C SER A 44 2.82 0.52 -3.59
N LEU A 45 3.27 -0.72 -3.77
CA LEU A 45 3.43 -1.70 -2.70
C LEU A 45 4.82 -2.34 -2.76
N VAL A 46 5.51 -2.47 -1.62
CA VAL A 46 6.84 -3.08 -1.54
C VAL A 46 7.03 -3.81 -0.21
N VAL A 47 7.86 -4.86 -0.21
CA VAL A 47 8.26 -5.55 1.03
C VAL A 47 9.66 -5.12 1.44
N TYR A 48 9.82 -4.51 2.61
CA TYR A 48 11.10 -4.11 3.17
C TYR A 48 11.28 -4.74 4.57
N GLU A 49 12.40 -5.44 4.77
CA GLU A 49 12.73 -6.11 6.05
C GLU A 49 11.57 -6.96 6.61
N GLY A 50 10.90 -7.70 5.73
CA GLY A 50 9.78 -8.58 6.10
C GLY A 50 8.44 -7.88 6.33
N SER A 51 8.38 -6.56 6.20
CA SER A 51 7.15 -5.78 6.35
C SER A 51 6.62 -5.29 5.00
N LEU A 52 5.29 -5.29 4.85
CA LEU A 52 4.64 -4.71 3.68
C LEU A 52 4.49 -3.21 3.86
N ILE A 53 4.88 -2.43 2.86
CA ILE A 53 4.79 -0.97 2.84
C ILE A 53 3.95 -0.56 1.64
N ILE A 54 3.00 0.34 1.88
CA ILE A 54 2.18 0.97 0.85
C ILE A 54 2.48 2.46 0.77
N VAL A 55 2.65 2.96 -0.44
CA VAL A 55 3.05 4.34 -0.72
C VAL A 55 2.10 4.96 -1.73
N SER A 56 1.66 6.18 -1.41
CA SER A 56 0.88 7.03 -2.30
C SER A 56 -0.43 6.36 -2.80
N GLY A 57 -0.89 6.78 -3.98
CA GLY A 57 -2.18 6.45 -4.56
C GLY A 57 -3.15 7.63 -4.48
N THR A 58 -4.24 7.53 -5.23
CA THR A 58 -5.29 8.54 -5.24
C THR A 58 -6.40 8.15 -4.29
N GLY A 59 -6.63 8.96 -3.26
CA GLY A 59 -7.71 8.83 -2.29
C GLY A 59 -8.99 9.56 -2.69
N ILE A 60 -9.79 9.94 -1.70
CA ILE A 60 -11.11 10.56 -1.87
C ILE A 60 -10.96 11.93 -2.55
N GLY A 61 -11.88 12.24 -3.48
CA GLY A 61 -11.91 13.53 -4.18
C GLY A 61 -10.71 13.77 -5.10
N GLY A 62 -9.98 12.71 -5.48
CA GLY A 62 -8.81 12.82 -6.35
C GLY A 62 -7.53 13.26 -5.65
N ARG A 63 -7.54 13.44 -4.32
CA ARG A 63 -6.35 13.84 -3.55
C ARG A 63 -5.39 12.68 -3.40
N PHE A 64 -4.09 12.94 -3.47
CA PHE A 64 -3.09 11.91 -3.21
C PHE A 64 -2.98 11.61 -1.72
N VAL A 65 -2.72 10.35 -1.38
CA VAL A 65 -2.51 9.93 0.01
C VAL A 65 -1.04 10.06 0.34
N GLY A 66 -0.67 11.04 1.16
CA GLY A 66 0.72 11.24 1.60
C GLY A 66 1.19 10.28 2.68
N GLU A 67 0.28 9.62 3.39
CA GLU A 67 0.61 8.63 4.41
C GLU A 67 1.24 7.39 3.78
N VAL A 68 2.51 7.16 4.12
CA VAL A 68 3.22 5.89 3.90
C VAL A 68 2.89 4.98 5.06
N GLU A 69 2.28 3.84 4.75
CA GLU A 69 1.82 2.90 5.77
C GLU A 69 2.61 1.59 5.70
N GLN A 70 2.91 1.05 6.88
CA GLN A 70 3.55 -0.25 7.06
C GLN A 70 2.56 -1.20 7.73
N TYR A 71 2.45 -2.43 7.22
CA TYR A 71 1.67 -3.47 7.85
C TYR A 71 2.43 -4.04 9.06
N ASP A 72 1.80 -3.98 10.21
CA ASP A 72 2.24 -4.62 11.45
C ASP A 72 1.58 -6.00 11.55
N ALA A 73 2.38 -7.05 11.43
CA ALA A 73 1.88 -8.43 11.47
C ALA A 73 1.49 -8.88 12.88
N GLU A 74 2.03 -8.28 13.93
CA GLU A 74 1.66 -8.61 15.32
C GLU A 74 0.32 -7.95 15.66
N ALA A 75 0.17 -6.67 15.33
CA ALA A 75 -1.06 -5.93 15.57
C ALA A 75 -2.17 -6.22 14.55
N GLN A 76 -1.84 -6.89 13.43
CA GLN A 76 -2.73 -7.08 12.27
C GLN A 76 -3.37 -5.75 11.85
N ALA A 77 -2.55 -4.72 11.69
CA ALA A 77 -3.00 -3.36 11.42
C ALA A 77 -1.97 -2.57 10.61
N TRP A 78 -2.43 -1.51 9.95
CA TRP A 78 -1.54 -0.57 9.26
C TRP A 78 -1.18 0.60 10.16
N ARG A 79 0.11 0.90 10.26
CA ARG A 79 0.64 2.06 10.99
C ARG A 79 1.26 3.04 10.01
N VAL A 80 1.14 4.34 10.30
CA VAL A 80 1.84 5.37 9.54
C VAL A 80 3.31 5.32 9.89
N LEU A 81 4.13 5.12 8.87
CA LEU A 81 5.58 5.17 8.97
C LEU A 81 6.09 6.59 8.77
N HIS A 82 5.53 7.30 7.77
CA HIS A 82 5.90 8.67 7.43
C HIS A 82 4.81 9.33 6.59
N THR A 83 4.88 10.66 6.45
CA THR A 83 4.00 11.43 5.56
C THR A 83 4.85 12.17 4.54
N ILE A 84 4.49 12.04 3.26
CA ILE A 84 5.09 12.78 2.15
C ILE A 84 4.16 13.94 1.82
N ASP A 85 4.67 15.17 1.93
CA ASP A 85 3.86 16.38 1.72
C ASP A 85 3.41 16.53 0.25
N ASP A 86 4.32 16.26 -0.70
CA ASP A 86 4.05 16.34 -2.15
C ASP A 86 3.77 14.96 -2.75
N ALA A 87 2.76 14.26 -2.22
CA ALA A 87 2.35 12.97 -2.74
C ALA A 87 1.79 13.07 -4.17
N GLY A 88 2.15 12.10 -5.03
CA GLY A 88 1.70 12.01 -6.40
C GLY A 88 1.77 10.57 -6.93
N PRO A 89 1.51 10.31 -8.22
CA PRO A 89 1.73 9.00 -8.80
C PRO A 89 3.16 8.55 -8.53
N ALA A 90 3.33 7.38 -7.92
CA ALA A 90 4.63 6.93 -7.44
C ALA A 90 4.90 5.50 -7.89
N ALA A 91 6.15 5.23 -8.24
CA ALA A 91 6.73 3.89 -8.23
C ALA A 91 7.60 3.75 -6.98
N VAL A 92 7.68 2.55 -6.42
CA VAL A 92 8.55 2.24 -5.28
C VAL A 92 9.65 1.28 -5.69
N GLY A 93 10.83 1.45 -5.09
CA GLY A 93 11.97 0.57 -5.26
C GLY A 93 12.77 0.49 -3.97
N LEU A 94 13.53 -0.58 -3.82
CA LEU A 94 14.44 -0.76 -2.69
C LEU A 94 15.86 -0.51 -3.15
N LEU A 95 16.56 0.37 -2.46
CA LEU A 95 17.98 0.62 -2.69
C LEU A 95 18.80 -0.18 -1.66
N PRO A 96 19.66 -1.10 -2.11
CA PRO A 96 20.60 -1.76 -1.21
C PRO A 96 21.55 -0.72 -0.59
N ARG A 97 21.87 -0.87 0.70
CA ARG A 97 22.72 0.08 1.44
C ARG A 97 24.06 0.39 0.78
N GLN A 98 24.60 -0.54 -0.02
CA GLN A 98 25.86 -0.35 -0.75
C GLN A 98 25.83 0.81 -1.76
N PHE A 99 24.66 1.21 -2.25
CA PHE A 99 24.49 2.33 -3.18
C PHE A 99 24.51 3.71 -2.49
N LEU A 100 24.43 3.75 -1.16
CA LEU A 100 24.36 5.00 -0.38
C LEU A 100 25.74 5.53 0.05
N LYS A 101 26.84 4.81 -0.22
CA LYS A 101 28.20 5.20 0.21
C LYS A 101 28.85 6.29 -0.65
N HIS A 102 28.15 6.83 -1.64
CA HIS A 102 28.67 7.83 -2.58
C HIS A 102 27.86 9.14 -2.61
N GLN A 103 27.12 9.44 -1.55
CA GLN A 103 26.45 10.74 -1.38
C GLN A 103 26.99 11.49 -0.17
#